data_AF-A0A923THH6-F1
#
_entry.id   AF-A0A923THH6-F1
#
_cell.length_a   1.000
_cell.length_b   1.000
_cell.length_c   1.000
_cell.angle_alpha   90.00
_cell.angle_beta   90.00
_cell.angle_gamma   90.00
#
_symmetry.space_group_name_H-M   'P 1'
#
loop_
_entity.id
_entity.type
_entity.pdbx_description
1 polymer ?
#
loop_
_entity_poly.entity_id
_entity_poly.type
_entity_poly.pdbx_seq_one_letter_code
_entity_poly.pdbx_strand_id
1 'polypeptide(L)'
;MSDALPQLWAAARHVAQARVAVLEQALDDPSTARVAWEEANKLVGSLDSYGRTGGSSLARRASELLHDWPPNLEELRNVIADLRRLVDRP
;
A
#
# COMPACT_ATOMS: atom_id res chain seq x y z
N MET A 1 28.77 -7.01 -2.29
CA MET A 1 27.63 -6.55 -3.13
C MET A 1 26.74 -5.71 -2.22
N SER A 2 26.42 -4.49 -2.64
CA SER A 2 25.88 -3.43 -1.76
C SER A 2 24.43 -3.73 -1.33
N ASP A 3 24.18 -3.80 -0.02
CA ASP A 3 22.85 -3.79 0.62
C ASP A 3 22.19 -2.40 0.52
N ALA A 4 22.20 -1.79 -0.67
CA ALA A 4 21.67 -0.44 -0.86
C ALA A 4 20.14 -0.39 -0.76
N LEU A 5 19.44 -1.40 -1.31
CA LEU A 5 17.98 -1.43 -1.31
C LEU A 5 17.36 -1.57 0.09
N PRO A 6 17.85 -2.43 1.01
CA PRO A 6 17.37 -2.47 2.39
C PRO A 6 17.55 -1.13 3.13
N GLN A 7 18.68 -0.44 2.94
CA GLN A 7 18.95 0.86 3.57
C GLN A 7 18.07 1.98 3.00
N LEU A 8 17.90 2.01 1.68
CA LEU A 8 16.99 2.94 1.01
C LEU A 8 15.54 2.70 1.44
N TRP A 9 15.14 1.42 1.57
CA TRP A 9 13.84 1.06 2.11
C TRP A 9 13.68 1.56 3.54
N ALA A 10 14.65 1.32 4.43
CA ALA A 10 14.58 1.79 5.81
C ALA A 10 14.35 3.30 5.90
N ALA A 11 15.00 4.07 5.02
CA ALA A 11 14.80 5.52 4.90
C ALA A 11 13.40 5.88 4.35
N ALA A 12 12.89 5.15 3.36
CA ALA A 12 11.62 5.45 2.67
C ALA A 12 10.37 4.80 3.32
N ARG A 13 10.55 3.86 4.25
CA ARG A 13 9.48 3.05 4.86
C ARG A 13 8.36 3.88 5.44
N HIS A 14 8.70 4.99 6.10
CA HIS A 14 7.73 5.90 6.71
C HIS A 14 6.74 6.47 5.68
N VAL A 15 7.19 6.72 4.45
CA VAL A 15 6.32 7.17 3.36
C VAL A 15 5.33 6.06 3.00
N ALA A 16 5.79 4.83 2.84
CA ALA A 16 4.91 3.69 2.59
C ALA A 16 3.90 3.47 3.73
N GLN A 17 4.31 3.63 5.00
CA GLN A 17 3.42 3.55 6.16
C GLN A 17 2.34 4.63 6.16
N ALA A 18 2.70 5.86 5.78
CA ALA A 18 1.76 6.96 5.65
C ALA A 18 0.72 6.70 4.56
N ARG A 19 1.14 6.14 3.41
CA ARG A 19 0.23 5.74 2.33
C ARG A 19 -0.74 4.66 2.79
N VAL A 20 -0.25 3.62 3.47
CA VAL A 20 -1.11 2.55 4.04
C VAL A 20 -2.14 3.13 5.01
N ALA A 21 -1.80 4.15 5.81
CA ALA A 21 -2.77 4.82 6.69
C ALA A 21 -3.89 5.54 5.91
N VAL A 22 -3.60 6.10 4.73
CA VAL A 22 -4.65 6.68 3.86
C VAL A 22 -5.57 5.59 3.31
N LEU A 23 -5.03 4.42 2.99
CA LEU A 23 -5.84 3.28 2.55
C LEU A 23 -6.78 2.81 3.69
N GLU A 24 -6.30 2.79 4.94
CA GLU A 24 -7.12 2.48 6.11
C GLU A 24 -8.28 3.47 6.30
N GLN A 25 -8.06 4.77 6.06
CA GLN A 25 -9.12 5.78 6.15
C GLN A 25 -10.29 5.50 5.19
N ALA A 26 -10.03 4.91 4.02
CA ALA A 26 -11.08 4.56 3.07
C ALA A 26 -11.97 3.40 3.51
N LEU A 27 -11.56 2.63 4.53
CA LEU A 27 -12.42 1.61 5.15
C LEU A 27 -13.52 2.24 6.02
N ASP A 28 -13.23 3.41 6.63
CA ASP A 28 -14.13 4.10 7.54
C ASP A 28 -14.93 5.21 6.83
N ASP A 29 -14.32 5.85 5.83
CA ASP A 29 -14.94 6.91 5.03
C ASP A 29 -14.79 6.63 3.53
N PRO A 30 -15.82 6.04 2.89
CA PRO A 30 -15.82 5.75 1.46
C PRO A 30 -15.65 6.97 0.56
N SER A 31 -15.90 8.20 1.04
CA SER A 31 -15.67 9.42 0.26
C SER A 31 -14.18 9.66 -0.05
N THR A 32 -13.29 9.05 0.74
CA THR A 32 -11.84 9.11 0.55
C THR A 32 -11.31 8.07 -0.44
N ALA A 33 -12.16 7.17 -0.97
CA ALA A 33 -11.75 6.06 -1.84
C ALA A 33 -10.93 6.49 -3.06
N ARG A 34 -11.26 7.65 -3.66
CA ARG A 34 -10.48 8.21 -4.77
C ARG A 34 -9.05 8.55 -4.35
N VAL A 35 -8.88 9.20 -3.20
CA VAL A 35 -7.56 9.57 -2.69
C VAL A 35 -6.78 8.29 -2.34
N ALA A 36 -7.42 7.35 -1.65
CA ALA A 36 -6.81 6.06 -1.33
C ALA A 36 -6.37 5.28 -2.58
N TRP A 37 -7.15 5.34 -3.67
CA TRP A 37 -6.80 4.73 -4.94
C TRP A 37 -5.53 5.33 -5.55
N GLU A 38 -5.40 6.67 -5.55
CA GLU A 38 -4.19 7.35 -6.03
C GLU A 38 -2.96 6.98 -5.18
N GLU A 39 -3.14 6.90 -3.86
CA GLU A 39 -2.09 6.53 -2.91
C GLU A 39 -1.67 5.07 -3.05
N ALA A 40 -2.61 4.16 -3.32
CA ALA A 40 -2.34 2.76 -3.61
C ALA A 40 -1.49 2.61 -4.88
N ASN A 41 -1.80 3.35 -5.95
CA ASN A 41 -1.00 3.33 -7.19
C ASN A 41 0.42 3.88 -6.98
N LYS A 42 0.59 4.93 -6.18
CA LYS A 42 1.93 5.44 -5.79
C LYS A 42 2.69 4.41 -4.97
N LEU A 43 1.99 3.65 -4.13
CA LEU A 43 2.57 2.59 -3.31
C LEU A 43 3.08 1.41 -4.17
N VAL A 44 2.39 1.04 -5.25
CA VAL A 44 2.87 0.04 -6.24
C VAL A 44 4.26 0.39 -6.74
N GLY A 45 4.43 1.61 -7.29
CA GLY A 45 5.71 2.06 -7.83
C GLY A 45 6.81 2.20 -6.77
N SER A 46 6.43 2.67 -5.58
CA SER A 46 7.36 2.80 -4.46
C SER A 46 7.90 1.44 -4.02
N LEU A 47 7.01 0.46 -3.80
CA LEU A 47 7.41 -0.88 -3.35
C LEU A 47 8.23 -1.62 -4.41
N ASP A 48 7.89 -1.46 -5.68
CA ASP A 48 8.65 -2.05 -6.78
C ASP A 48 10.07 -1.47 -6.87
N SER A 49 10.21 -0.14 -6.73
CA SER A 49 11.51 0.56 -6.72
C SER A 49 12.45 0.10 -5.60
N TYR A 50 11.91 -0.45 -4.51
CA TYR A 50 12.67 -1.00 -3.38
C TYR A 50 12.74 -2.54 -3.38
N GLY A 51 12.33 -3.22 -4.46
CA GLY A 51 12.40 -4.67 -4.59
C GLY A 51 11.37 -5.44 -3.74
N ARG A 52 10.34 -4.76 -3.22
CA ARG A 52 9.27 -5.34 -2.40
C ARG A 52 8.11 -5.83 -3.29
N THR A 53 8.40 -6.74 -4.23
CA THR A 53 7.46 -7.19 -5.27
C THR A 53 6.14 -7.73 -4.71
N GLY A 54 6.19 -8.50 -3.61
CA GLY A 54 4.97 -8.98 -2.93
C GLY A 54 4.10 -7.84 -2.39
N GLY A 55 4.73 -6.78 -1.88
CA GLY A 55 4.02 -5.58 -1.44
C GLY A 55 3.43 -4.79 -2.62
N SER A 56 4.17 -4.70 -3.73
CA SER A 56 3.68 -4.08 -4.97
C SER A 56 2.41 -4.78 -5.50
N SER A 57 2.38 -6.13 -5.47
CA SER A 57 1.18 -6.90 -5.84
C SER A 57 -0.01 -6.63 -4.93
N LEU A 58 0.20 -6.54 -3.61
CA LEU A 58 -0.86 -6.20 -2.66
C LEU A 58 -1.37 -4.75 -2.87
N ALA A 59 -0.47 -3.80 -3.11
CA ALA A 59 -0.84 -2.41 -3.39
C ALA A 59 -1.66 -2.28 -4.68
N ARG A 60 -1.35 -3.09 -5.70
CA ARG A 60 -2.13 -3.18 -6.94
C ARG A 60 -3.51 -3.77 -6.66
N ARG A 61 -3.60 -4.82 -5.85
CA ARG A 61 -4.89 -5.39 -5.46
C ARG A 61 -5.75 -4.38 -4.70
N ALA A 62 -5.14 -3.59 -3.80
CA ALA A 62 -5.84 -2.53 -3.09
C ALA A 62 -6.36 -1.46 -4.07
N SER A 63 -5.57 -1.05 -5.08
CA SER A 63 -6.03 -0.08 -6.06
C SER A 63 -7.16 -0.62 -6.95
N GLU A 64 -7.14 -1.88 -7.35
CA GLU A 64 -8.25 -2.52 -8.05
C GLU A 64 -9.55 -2.47 -7.22
N LEU A 65 -9.47 -2.89 -5.95
CA LEU A 65 -10.62 -2.90 -5.04
C LEU A 65 -11.19 -1.51 -4.76
N LEU A 66 -10.35 -0.48 -4.73
CA LEU A 66 -10.76 0.92 -4.56
C LEU A 66 -11.30 1.55 -5.84
N HIS A 67 -10.97 0.99 -7.01
CA HIS A 67 -11.49 1.44 -8.29
C HIS A 67 -12.90 0.90 -8.55
N ASP A 68 -13.15 -0.35 -8.19
CA ASP A 68 -14.45 -0.99 -8.34
C ASP A 68 -15.46 -0.42 -7.34
N TRP A 69 -16.63 0.04 -7.82
CA TRP A 69 -17.68 0.59 -6.97
C TRP A 69 -18.96 -0.26 -6.99
N PRO A 70 -19.51 -0.66 -5.83
CA PRO A 70 -18.97 -0.43 -4.48
C PRO A 70 -17.74 -1.33 -4.17
N PRO A 71 -16.77 -0.84 -3.39
CA PRO A 71 -15.57 -1.60 -3.05
C PRO A 71 -15.93 -2.79 -2.15
N ASN A 72 -15.28 -3.93 -2.36
CA ASN A 72 -15.35 -5.07 -1.43
C ASN A 72 -14.53 -4.75 -0.17
N LEU A 73 -15.18 -4.15 0.83
CA LEU A 73 -14.52 -3.66 2.06
C LEU A 73 -13.88 -4.76 2.90
N GLU A 74 -14.41 -5.99 2.88
CA GLU A 74 -13.81 -7.12 3.59
C GLU A 74 -12.47 -7.50 2.98
N GLU A 75 -12.45 -7.65 1.66
CA GLU A 75 -11.23 -7.97 0.94
C GLU A 75 -10.21 -6.83 1.02
N LEU A 76 -10.65 -5.58 0.88
CA LEU A 76 -9.80 -4.40 1.00
C LEU A 76 -9.14 -4.34 2.39
N ARG A 77 -9.90 -4.62 3.46
CA ARG A 77 -9.37 -4.68 4.83
C ARG A 77 -8.27 -5.74 4.97
N ASN A 78 -8.47 -6.93 4.39
CA ASN A 78 -7.48 -8.01 4.44
C ASN A 78 -6.19 -7.64 3.70
N VAL A 79 -6.32 -7.06 2.49
CA VAL A 79 -5.18 -6.59 1.69
C VAL A 79 -4.40 -5.49 2.42
N ILE A 80 -5.09 -4.53 3.03
CA ILE A 80 -4.46 -3.46 3.82
C ILE A 80 -3.71 -4.03 5.03
N ALA A 81 -4.29 -5.01 5.73
CA ALA A 81 -3.63 -5.66 6.86
C ALA A 81 -2.35 -6.42 6.44
N ASP A 82 -2.35 -7.06 5.27
CA ASP A 82 -1.15 -7.68 4.70
C ASP A 82 -0.10 -6.64 4.28
N LEU A 83 -0.52 -5.53 3.65
CA LEU A 83 0.35 -4.41 3.31
C LEU A 83 1.03 -3.83 4.54
N ARG A 84 0.25 -3.55 5.60
CA ARG A 84 0.76 -3.02 6.88
C ARG A 84 1.83 -3.96 7.44
N ARG A 85 1.53 -5.25 7.53
CA ARG A 85 2.49 -6.27 8.00
C ARG A 85 3.77 -6.33 7.17
N LEU A 86 3.69 -6.15 5.85
CA LEU A 86 4.86 -6.15 4.98
C LEU A 86 5.67 -4.87 5.13
N VAL A 87 5.01 -3.73 5.15
CA VAL A 87 5.66 -2.42 5.24
C VAL A 87 6.33 -2.22 6.60
N ASP A 88 5.79 -2.77 7.68
CA ASP A 88 6.37 -2.65 9.02
C ASP A 88 7.59 -3.54 9.24
N ARG A 89 7.84 -4.54 8.36
CA ARG A 89 9.05 -5.36 8.43
C ARG A 89 10.30 -4.50 8.13
N PRO A 90 11.42 -4.78 8.83
CA PRO A 90 12.70 -4.17 8.50
C PRO A 90 13.13 -4.45 7.05
#